data_AF-A0A7V3I1C6-F1
#
_entry.id   AF-A0A7V3I1C6-F1
#
_cell.length_a   1.000
_cell.length_b   1.000
_cell.length_c   1.000
_cell.angle_alpha   90.00
_cell.angle_beta   90.00
_cell.angle_gamma   90.00
#
_symmetry.space_group_name_H-M   'P 1'
#
loop_
_entity.id
_entity.type
_entity.pdbx_description
1 polymer ?
#
loop_
_entity_poly.entity_id
_entity_poly.type
_entity_poly.pdbx_seq_one_letter_code
_entity_poly.pdbx_strand_id
1 'polypeptide(L)'
;MRAAVGRFGVVGLVVGIIGAYVAAVALYAAGGPGRQRTMTPPGGEATLATMNVEDIQSNYSVLVANLTVIPGSALLDPQTHHLNENLSLRVRSVASPTRRTWTKGMLPGTFPVPLTIAGEIERWPFDHYRSGPVEVELFRGDGSEPIRVPVKFVNHLSGWEVAAGNRNGQGPYRVSLQRSLSTAAFAIVILGVLITIAVLALVVAIQTARDRRKFQPPMTTWYAAMLFAVVPLRNALPGSPPFGSWIDITIVLWVLAALAVSMALYINCWWRHLRPDNASGS
;
A
#
# COMPACT_ATOMS: atom_id res chain seq x y z
N MET A 1 21.39 -41.32 4.35
CA MET A 1 21.63 -39.86 4.56
C MET A 1 20.98 -38.94 3.52
N ARG A 2 21.08 -39.18 2.20
CA ARG A 2 20.52 -38.28 1.16
C ARG A 2 18.99 -38.08 1.19
N ALA A 3 18.21 -39.07 1.63
CA ALA A 3 16.75 -38.97 1.73
C ALA A 3 16.27 -38.10 2.91
N ALA A 4 17.07 -37.99 3.98
CA ALA A 4 16.75 -37.18 5.13
C ALA A 4 16.83 -35.68 4.78
N VAL A 5 17.89 -35.27 4.09
CA VAL A 5 18.11 -33.87 3.65
C VAL A 5 16.97 -33.35 2.76
N GLY A 6 16.42 -34.21 1.88
CA GLY A 6 15.28 -33.84 1.04
C GLY A 6 13.96 -33.68 1.82
N ARG A 7 13.71 -34.56 2.80
CA ARG A 7 12.53 -34.47 3.69
C ARG A 7 12.61 -33.25 4.61
N PHE A 8 13.78 -32.95 5.16
CA PHE A 8 14.00 -31.75 5.97
C PHE A 8 13.82 -30.46 5.16
N GLY A 9 14.23 -30.44 3.88
CA GLY A 9 13.99 -29.30 2.99
C GLY A 9 12.51 -29.05 2.69
N VAL A 10 11.74 -30.12 2.41
CA VAL A 10 10.29 -30.00 2.15
C VAL A 10 9.52 -29.61 3.41
N VAL A 11 9.87 -30.19 4.56
CA VAL A 11 9.26 -29.82 5.85
C VAL A 11 9.60 -28.38 6.21
N GLY A 12 10.84 -27.93 5.99
CA GLY A 12 11.23 -26.53 6.21
C GLY A 12 10.46 -25.56 5.32
N LEU A 13 10.23 -25.90 4.05
CA LEU A 13 9.42 -25.10 3.13
C LEU A 13 7.96 -24.99 3.60
N VAL A 14 7.35 -26.12 3.95
CA VAL A 14 5.94 -26.15 4.40
C VAL A 14 5.77 -25.39 5.71
N VAL A 15 6.68 -25.58 6.67
CA VAL A 15 6.68 -24.82 7.93
C VAL A 15 6.91 -23.33 7.69
N GLY A 16 7.78 -22.97 6.74
CA GLY A 16 8.00 -21.58 6.33
C GLY A 16 6.74 -20.94 5.74
N ILE A 17 6.01 -21.65 4.88
CA ILE A 17 4.75 -21.19 4.28
C ILE A 17 3.65 -21.04 5.35
N ILE A 18 3.50 -22.04 6.22
CA ILE A 18 2.52 -21.99 7.32
C ILE A 18 2.88 -20.86 8.29
N GLY A 19 4.15 -20.70 8.64
CA GLY A 19 4.62 -19.61 9.49
C GLY A 19 4.37 -18.24 8.88
N ALA A 20 4.66 -18.07 7.59
CA ALA A 20 4.38 -16.85 6.84
C ALA A 20 2.87 -16.54 6.79
N TYR A 21 2.03 -17.56 6.58
CA TYR A 21 0.58 -17.43 6.59
C TYR A 21 0.06 -17.01 7.98
N VAL A 22 0.46 -17.71 9.04
CA VAL A 22 0.05 -17.39 10.42
C VAL A 22 0.55 -15.99 10.82
N ALA A 23 1.78 -15.62 10.46
CA ALA A 23 2.29 -14.28 10.69
C ALA A 23 1.49 -13.21 9.95
N ALA A 24 1.15 -13.44 8.68
CA ALA A 24 0.32 -12.51 7.90
C ALA A 24 -1.08 -12.34 8.52
N VAL A 25 -1.72 -13.42 8.95
CA VAL A 25 -3.04 -13.38 9.62
C VAL A 25 -2.94 -12.69 10.98
N ALA A 26 -1.92 -12.99 11.78
CA ALA A 26 -1.71 -12.36 13.08
C ALA A 26 -1.43 -10.86 12.96
N LEU A 27 -0.61 -10.45 11.98
CA LEU A 27 -0.33 -9.05 11.71
C LEU A 27 -1.56 -8.31 11.18
N TYR A 28 -2.36 -8.96 10.32
CA TYR A 28 -3.64 -8.43 9.87
C TYR A 28 -4.63 -8.23 11.02
N ALA A 29 -4.76 -9.21 11.92
CA ALA A 29 -5.61 -9.11 13.09
C ALA A 29 -5.11 -8.07 14.12
N ALA A 30 -3.78 -7.88 14.23
CA ALA A 30 -3.16 -6.90 15.11
C ALA A 30 -3.20 -5.47 14.56
N GLY A 31 -3.23 -5.29 13.23
CA GLY A 31 -3.32 -4.01 12.53
C GLY A 31 -4.72 -3.38 12.58
N GLY A 32 -5.39 -3.47 13.73
CA GLY A 32 -6.76 -3.00 13.97
C GLY A 32 -7.01 -1.54 13.55
N PRO A 33 -8.29 -1.13 13.45
CA PRO A 33 -8.71 0.12 12.85
C PRO A 33 -7.91 1.30 13.40
N GLY A 34 -7.28 2.04 12.48
CA GLY A 34 -6.25 3.04 12.74
C GLY A 34 -6.54 3.86 14.00
N ARG A 35 -5.54 3.93 14.87
CA ARG A 35 -5.60 4.54 16.21
C ARG A 35 -6.25 5.92 16.14
N GLN A 36 -7.53 5.99 16.48
CA GLN A 36 -8.30 7.23 16.49
C GLN A 36 -7.66 8.16 17.51
N ARG A 37 -6.97 9.21 17.07
CA ARG A 37 -6.63 10.31 17.96
C ARG A 37 -7.88 11.15 18.14
N THR A 38 -8.72 10.72 19.07
CA THR A 38 -9.82 11.51 19.59
C THR A 38 -9.20 12.65 20.39
N MET A 39 -9.05 13.81 19.76
CA MET A 39 -8.93 15.04 20.56
C MET A 39 -10.35 15.32 21.06
N THR A 40 -10.53 15.23 22.38
CA THR A 40 -11.79 15.52 23.05
C THR A 40 -12.34 16.83 22.51
N PRO A 41 -13.59 16.86 22.01
CA PRO A 41 -14.17 18.10 21.51
C PRO A 41 -14.16 19.14 22.65
N PRO A 42 -13.81 20.40 22.39
CA PRO A 42 -14.18 21.48 23.29
C PRO A 42 -15.71 21.44 23.36
N GLY A 43 -16.27 21.22 24.55
CA GLY A 43 -17.68 20.87 24.71
C GLY A 43 -18.62 21.79 23.94
N GLY A 44 -19.66 21.21 23.31
CA GLY A 44 -20.93 21.79 22.85
C GLY A 44 -20.95 23.03 21.93
N GLU A 45 -20.14 24.04 22.21
CA GLU A 45 -20.19 25.38 21.63
C GLU A 45 -19.22 25.55 20.44
N ALA A 46 -18.18 24.74 20.35
CA ALA A 46 -17.16 24.87 19.31
C ALA A 46 -17.53 24.11 18.03
N THR A 47 -17.44 24.79 16.88
CA THR A 47 -17.48 24.14 15.56
C THR A 47 -16.35 23.12 15.46
N LEU A 48 -16.66 21.95 14.89
CA LEU A 48 -15.70 20.86 14.66
C LEU A 48 -15.60 20.58 13.16
N ALA A 49 -14.39 20.44 12.64
CA ALA A 49 -14.18 19.98 11.28
C ALA A 49 -13.67 18.54 11.33
N THR A 50 -14.28 17.61 10.60
CA THR A 50 -13.83 16.22 10.49
C THR A 50 -13.34 15.96 9.07
N MET A 51 -12.09 15.56 8.93
CA MET A 51 -11.46 15.21 7.68
C MET A 51 -11.34 13.68 7.58
N ASN A 52 -12.16 13.10 6.72
CA ASN A 52 -12.17 11.67 6.41
C ASN A 52 -11.20 11.42 5.25
N VAL A 53 -10.16 10.65 5.52
CA VAL A 53 -9.18 10.29 4.49
C VAL A 53 -9.71 9.08 3.74
N GLU A 54 -10.04 9.25 2.45
CA GLU A 54 -10.77 8.25 1.67
C GLU A 54 -9.90 7.55 0.63
N ASP A 55 -9.11 8.29 -0.13
CA ASP A 55 -8.38 7.71 -1.27
C ASP A 55 -7.02 8.37 -1.51
N ILE A 56 -6.09 7.64 -2.13
CA ILE A 56 -4.79 8.11 -2.62
C ILE A 56 -4.72 7.86 -4.12
N GLN A 57 -4.42 8.89 -4.91
CA GLN A 57 -4.22 8.71 -6.35
C GLN A 57 -3.08 7.73 -6.63
N SER A 58 -3.19 6.96 -7.72
CA SER A 58 -2.23 5.90 -8.07
C SER A 58 -0.78 6.36 -8.25
N ASN A 59 -0.55 7.66 -8.46
CA ASN A 59 0.77 8.27 -8.56
C ASN A 59 1.34 8.73 -7.22
N TYR A 60 0.62 8.51 -6.11
CA TYR A 60 1.01 8.87 -4.74
C TYR A 60 1.38 10.34 -4.55
N SER A 61 0.77 11.23 -5.33
CA SER A 61 1.01 12.68 -5.26
C SER A 61 -0.13 13.46 -4.61
N VAL A 62 -1.33 12.91 -4.62
CA VAL A 62 -2.55 13.54 -4.09
C VAL A 62 -3.28 12.55 -3.19
N LEU A 63 -3.57 13.02 -1.98
CA LEU A 63 -4.47 12.40 -1.04
C LEU A 63 -5.83 13.09 -1.09
N VAL A 64 -6.89 12.32 -1.29
CA VAL A 64 -8.27 12.81 -1.28
C VAL A 64 -8.84 12.64 0.11
N ALA A 65 -9.15 13.76 0.76
CA ALA A 65 -9.79 13.77 2.06
C ALA A 65 -11.10 14.55 2.02
N ASN A 66 -12.18 13.94 2.49
CA ASN A 66 -13.50 14.53 2.58
C ASN A 66 -13.63 15.33 3.89
N LEU A 67 -13.90 16.62 3.77
CA LEU A 67 -14.09 17.50 4.92
C LEU A 67 -15.57 17.67 5.23
N THR A 68 -15.98 17.27 6.43
CA THR A 68 -17.32 17.49 6.98
C THR A 68 -17.20 18.51 8.10
N VAL A 69 -17.98 19.59 8.03
CA VAL A 69 -18.05 20.60 9.10
C VAL A 69 -19.28 20.34 9.94
N ILE A 70 -19.10 20.21 11.25
CA ILE A 70 -20.16 20.10 12.25
C ILE A 70 -20.22 21.45 12.98
N PRO A 71 -21.19 22.33 12.65
CA PRO A 71 -21.33 23.62 13.31
C PRO A 71 -21.60 23.46 14.81
N GLY A 72 -21.01 24.34 15.63
CA GLY A 72 -21.36 24.43 17.04
C GLY A 72 -22.81 24.90 17.23
N SER A 73 -23.40 24.59 18.39
CA SER A 73 -24.81 24.95 18.69
C SER A 73 -25.11 26.44 18.54
N ALA A 74 -24.11 27.32 18.75
CA ALA A 74 -24.25 28.77 18.57
C ALA A 74 -24.46 29.23 17.11
N LEU A 75 -24.12 28.39 16.13
CA LEU A 75 -24.29 28.68 14.69
C LEU A 75 -25.54 28.02 14.10
N LEU A 76 -26.30 27.31 14.92
CA LEU A 76 -27.48 26.57 14.50
C LEU A 76 -28.73 27.22 15.12
N ASP A 77 -29.77 27.35 14.33
CA ASP A 77 -31.09 27.73 14.82
C ASP A 77 -31.66 26.58 15.69
N PRO A 78 -32.09 26.85 16.95
CA PRO A 78 -32.61 25.84 17.87
C PRO A 78 -33.82 25.05 17.35
N GLN A 79 -34.59 25.61 16.41
CA GLN A 79 -35.80 24.96 15.90
C GLN A 79 -35.57 24.20 14.59
N THR A 80 -34.79 24.79 13.69
CA THR A 80 -34.57 24.22 12.35
C THR A 80 -33.30 23.39 12.25
N HIS A 81 -32.38 23.51 13.22
CA HIS A 81 -31.02 22.94 13.16
C HIS A 81 -30.24 23.33 11.89
N HIS A 82 -30.66 24.41 11.21
CA HIS A 82 -29.98 24.97 10.05
C HIS A 82 -29.07 26.12 10.47
N LEU A 83 -28.13 26.51 9.61
CA LEU A 83 -27.26 27.66 9.87
C LEU A 83 -28.08 28.94 10.09
N ASN A 84 -27.85 29.62 11.21
CA ASN A 84 -28.50 30.88 11.55
C ASN A 84 -27.89 32.10 10.82
N GLU A 85 -26.65 31.97 10.32
CA GLU A 85 -25.86 33.00 9.64
C GLU A 85 -25.08 32.41 8.43
N ASN A 86 -24.52 33.29 7.58
CA ASN A 86 -23.64 32.86 6.49
C ASN A 86 -22.31 32.32 7.03
N LEU A 87 -21.79 31.27 6.41
CA LEU A 87 -20.57 30.61 6.83
C LEU A 87 -19.63 30.45 5.63
N SER A 88 -18.36 30.83 5.76
CA SER A 88 -17.35 30.49 4.76
C SER A 88 -16.17 29.76 5.37
N LEU A 89 -15.77 28.67 4.72
CA LEU A 89 -14.64 27.85 5.12
C LEU A 89 -13.56 27.98 4.05
N ARG A 90 -12.36 28.37 4.47
CA ARG A 90 -11.17 28.41 3.62
C ARG A 90 -10.24 27.31 4.07
N VAL A 91 -9.98 26.38 3.15
CA VAL A 91 -8.97 25.34 3.33
C VAL A 91 -7.76 25.75 2.50
N ARG A 92 -6.68 26.10 3.17
CA ARG A 92 -5.38 26.30 2.53
C ARG A 92 -4.65 24.97 2.52
N SER A 93 -4.63 24.35 1.35
CA SER A 93 -3.80 23.20 1.01
C SER A 93 -2.77 23.65 -0.02
N VAL A 94 -1.58 23.05 0.02
CA VAL A 94 -0.54 23.28 -1.00
C VAL A 94 -0.99 22.79 -2.38
N ALA A 95 -1.95 21.85 -2.46
CA ALA A 95 -2.44 21.31 -3.72
C ALA A 95 -3.42 22.25 -4.43
N SER A 96 -4.41 22.74 -3.68
CA SER A 96 -5.49 23.56 -4.22
C SER A 96 -6.14 24.35 -3.08
N PRO A 97 -6.00 25.68 -3.06
CA PRO A 97 -6.74 26.52 -2.15
C PRO A 97 -8.24 26.39 -2.45
N THR A 98 -9.00 25.83 -1.50
CA THR A 98 -10.44 25.63 -1.68
C THR A 98 -11.19 26.55 -0.72
N ARG A 99 -12.09 27.38 -1.26
CA ARG A 99 -13.04 28.17 -0.47
C ARG A 99 -14.45 27.64 -0.72
N ARG A 100 -15.14 27.27 0.35
CA ARG A 100 -16.54 26.85 0.31
C ARG A 100 -17.39 27.80 1.14
N THR A 101 -18.50 28.24 0.59
CA THR A 101 -19.45 29.14 1.24
C THR A 101 -20.81 28.47 1.35
N TRP A 102 -21.47 28.69 2.48
CA TRP A 102 -22.86 28.29 2.73
C TRP A 102 -23.65 29.52 3.16
N THR A 103 -24.86 29.67 2.63
CA THR A 103 -25.75 30.75 3.04
C THR A 103 -26.59 30.31 4.23
N LYS A 104 -27.14 31.29 4.95
CA LYS A 104 -28.14 31.08 6.00
C LYS A 104 -29.24 30.12 5.55
N GLY A 105 -29.60 29.18 6.42
CA GLY A 105 -30.62 28.16 6.16
C GLY A 105 -30.12 26.90 5.43
N MET A 106 -28.86 26.84 4.99
CA MET A 106 -28.27 25.61 4.44
C MET A 106 -27.64 24.71 5.50
N LEU A 107 -27.57 23.42 5.22
CA LEU A 107 -26.79 22.44 5.98
C LEU A 107 -25.39 22.28 5.33
N PRO A 108 -24.29 22.37 6.09
CA PRO A 108 -22.96 22.09 5.58
C PRO A 108 -22.85 20.64 5.11
N GLY A 109 -22.60 20.46 3.81
CA GLY A 109 -22.32 19.14 3.23
C GLY A 109 -20.84 18.77 3.28
N THR A 110 -20.55 17.50 2.99
CA THR A 110 -19.19 16.98 2.82
C THR A 110 -18.65 17.34 1.44
N PHE A 111 -17.36 17.69 1.34
CA PHE A 111 -16.71 17.95 0.06
C PHE A 111 -15.26 17.45 0.03
N PRO A 112 -14.77 17.01 -1.15
CA PRO A 112 -13.41 16.53 -1.29
C PRO A 112 -12.40 17.67 -1.28
N VAL A 113 -11.33 17.49 -0.51
CA VAL A 113 -10.17 18.38 -0.45
C VAL A 113 -8.94 17.60 -0.90
N PRO A 114 -8.33 17.96 -2.05
CA PRO A 114 -7.06 17.37 -2.45
C PRO A 114 -5.92 17.91 -1.59
N LEU A 115 -5.11 17.00 -1.06
CA LEU A 115 -3.92 17.29 -0.28
C LEU A 115 -2.69 16.78 -1.03
N THR A 116 -1.73 17.66 -1.32
CA THR A 116 -0.48 17.25 -1.94
C THR A 116 0.32 16.49 -0.91
N ILE A 117 0.71 15.28 -1.28
CA ILE A 117 1.59 14.43 -0.50
C ILE A 117 2.93 14.28 -1.22
N ALA A 118 3.99 14.28 -0.44
CA ALA A 118 5.32 13.93 -0.89
C ALA A 118 5.79 12.72 -0.08
N GLY A 119 6.36 11.74 -0.74
CA GLY A 119 6.86 10.54 -0.09
C GLY A 119 7.89 9.80 -0.90
N GLU A 120 8.56 8.89 -0.22
CA GLU A 120 9.66 8.09 -0.74
C GLU A 120 9.13 6.72 -1.18
N ILE A 121 8.45 6.69 -2.33
CA ILE A 121 7.88 5.43 -2.88
C ILE A 121 8.95 4.36 -3.14
N GLU A 122 10.20 4.77 -3.30
CA GLU A 122 11.37 3.92 -3.49
C GLU A 122 11.60 2.94 -2.33
N ARG A 123 11.13 3.28 -1.11
CA ARG A 123 11.29 2.46 0.10
C ARG A 123 10.14 1.51 0.38
N TRP A 124 9.26 1.29 -0.59
CA TRP A 124 8.17 0.31 -0.48
C TRP A 124 8.71 -1.04 0.04
N PRO A 125 8.02 -1.74 0.96
CA PRO A 125 6.70 -1.45 1.54
C PRO A 125 6.76 -0.60 2.82
N PHE A 126 7.93 -0.05 3.16
CA PHE A 126 8.16 0.81 4.32
C PHE A 126 8.18 2.30 3.92
N ASP A 127 7.43 2.63 2.88
CA ASP A 127 7.26 3.97 2.32
C ASP A 127 6.52 4.89 3.30
N HIS A 128 6.95 6.15 3.32
CA HIS A 128 6.41 7.19 4.20
C HIS A 128 5.99 8.38 3.35
N TYR A 129 4.76 8.85 3.55
CA TYR A 129 4.21 10.02 2.88
C TYR A 129 3.84 11.09 3.88
N ARG A 130 4.04 12.35 3.50
CA ARG A 130 3.67 13.52 4.30
C ARG A 130 2.93 14.52 3.44
N SER A 131 1.84 15.05 3.97
CA SER A 131 1.13 16.15 3.35
C SER A 131 1.87 17.48 3.55
N GLY A 132 1.61 18.43 2.65
CA GLY A 132 1.87 19.84 2.92
C GLY A 132 1.10 20.34 4.16
N PRO A 133 1.45 21.54 4.68
CA PRO A 133 0.67 22.19 5.73
C PRO A 133 -0.79 22.39 5.29
N VAL A 134 -1.72 21.97 6.15
CA VAL A 134 -3.16 22.14 5.96
C VAL A 134 -3.67 23.11 7.02
N GLU A 135 -4.22 24.24 6.57
CA GLU A 135 -4.91 25.20 7.44
C GLU A 135 -6.39 25.23 7.09
N VAL A 136 -7.23 25.12 8.12
CA VAL A 136 -8.68 25.22 8.01
C VAL A 136 -9.11 26.44 8.80
N GLU A 137 -9.58 27.45 8.07
CA GLU A 137 -10.04 28.72 8.61
C GLU A 137 -11.53 28.87 8.35
N LEU A 138 -12.27 29.23 9.38
CA LEU A 138 -13.70 29.49 9.31
C LEU A 138 -13.96 30.99 9.46
N PHE A 139 -14.77 31.56 8.59
CA PHE A 139 -15.23 32.94 8.66
C PHE A 139 -16.75 32.94 8.86
N ARG A 140 -17.22 33.78 9.77
CA ARG A 140 -18.65 33.97 10.09
C ARG A 140 -19.16 35.25 9.44
N GLY A 141 -20.27 35.18 8.72
CA GLY A 141 -20.85 36.33 8.02
C GLY A 141 -19.86 36.96 7.02
N ASP A 142 -19.83 38.29 6.99
CA ASP A 142 -18.86 39.10 6.23
C ASP A 142 -17.62 39.47 7.05
N GLY A 143 -17.41 38.82 8.21
CA GLY A 143 -16.28 39.08 9.09
C GLY A 143 -14.95 38.65 8.47
N SER A 144 -13.93 39.51 8.60
CA SER A 144 -12.56 39.24 8.14
C SER A 144 -11.70 38.44 9.14
N GLU A 145 -12.18 38.19 10.37
CA GLU A 145 -11.40 37.44 11.37
C GLU A 145 -11.57 35.91 11.21
N PRO A 146 -10.50 35.17 10.88
CA PRO A 146 -10.56 33.73 10.75
C PRO A 146 -10.58 33.05 12.14
N ILE A 147 -11.64 32.28 12.39
CA ILE A 147 -11.70 31.35 13.53
C ILE A 147 -11.00 30.05 13.11
N ARG A 148 -9.95 29.68 13.84
CA ARG A 148 -9.30 28.37 13.65
C ARG A 148 -10.15 27.27 14.28
N VAL A 149 -10.49 26.28 13.46
CA VAL A 149 -11.36 25.16 13.87
C VAL A 149 -10.49 23.93 14.13
N PRO A 150 -10.69 23.20 15.25
CA PRO A 150 -10.03 21.92 15.46
C PRO A 150 -10.46 20.91 14.39
N VAL A 151 -9.48 20.23 13.78
CA VAL A 151 -9.71 19.24 12.73
C VAL A 151 -9.51 17.83 13.28
N LYS A 152 -10.56 17.01 13.26
CA LYS A 152 -10.51 15.58 13.57
C LYS A 152 -10.16 14.81 12.29
N PHE A 153 -9.14 13.96 12.34
CA PHE A 153 -8.79 13.11 11.20
C PHE A 153 -9.32 11.69 11.42
N VAL A 154 -10.05 11.17 10.45
CA VAL A 154 -10.57 9.81 10.45
C VAL A 154 -9.99 9.06 9.27
N ASN A 155 -9.41 7.89 9.55
CA ASN A 155 -8.80 7.06 8.52
C ASN A 155 -9.82 6.05 7.98
N HIS A 156 -10.17 6.16 6.70
CA HIS A 156 -10.93 5.14 5.97
C HIS A 156 -10.09 4.42 4.92
N LEU A 157 -8.81 4.76 4.77
CA LEU A 157 -7.88 4.08 3.88
C LEU A 157 -7.53 2.70 4.44
N SER A 158 -8.03 1.67 3.76
CA SER A 158 -7.67 0.29 4.07
C SER A 158 -6.19 0.04 3.76
N GLY A 159 -5.47 -0.57 4.70
CA GLY A 159 -4.05 -0.89 4.52
C GLY A 159 -3.08 0.27 4.74
N TRP A 160 -3.57 1.43 5.19
CA TRP A 160 -2.76 2.60 5.55
C TRP A 160 -2.96 2.96 7.02
N GLU A 161 -1.89 3.42 7.64
CA GLU A 161 -1.92 4.08 8.94
C GLU A 161 -1.76 5.58 8.73
N VAL A 162 -2.77 6.35 9.15
CA VAL A 162 -2.79 7.80 9.02
C VAL A 162 -2.59 8.41 10.41
N ALA A 163 -1.52 9.19 10.55
CA ALA A 163 -1.25 9.97 11.73
C ALA A 163 -1.29 11.47 11.38
N ALA A 164 -2.19 12.20 12.02
CA ALA A 164 -2.25 13.66 11.91
C ALA A 164 -1.67 14.30 13.17
N GLY A 165 -0.82 15.31 12.97
CA GLY A 165 -0.16 16.02 14.06
C GLY A 165 -0.01 17.50 13.74
N ASN A 166 -0.02 18.29 14.81
CA ASN A 166 0.34 19.70 14.78
C ASN A 166 1.62 19.87 15.61
N ARG A 167 2.61 20.62 15.11
CA ARG A 167 3.94 20.67 15.73
C ARG A 167 3.95 21.24 17.14
N ASN A 168 2.89 21.92 17.62
CA ASN A 168 2.76 22.43 19.01
C ASN A 168 1.28 22.73 19.39
N GLY A 169 0.29 22.06 18.77
CA GLY A 169 -1.13 22.37 19.00
C GLY A 169 -1.64 23.72 18.42
N GLN A 170 -0.75 24.58 17.90
CA GLN A 170 -1.08 25.91 17.37
C GLN A 170 -0.58 26.21 15.94
N GLY A 171 -0.04 25.23 15.21
CA GLY A 171 0.43 25.35 13.82
C GLY A 171 -0.50 24.73 12.75
N PRO A 172 -0.10 24.76 11.47
CA PRO A 172 -0.81 24.04 10.41
C PRO A 172 -0.75 22.52 10.65
N TYR A 173 -1.85 21.83 10.36
CA TYR A 173 -1.90 20.37 10.47
C TYR A 173 -1.04 19.74 9.39
N ARG A 174 -0.31 18.68 9.73
CA ARG A 174 0.34 17.80 8.75
C ARG A 174 -0.18 16.39 8.94
N VAL A 175 -0.55 15.78 7.82
CA VAL A 175 -0.95 14.38 7.75
C VAL A 175 0.26 13.57 7.32
N SER A 176 0.56 12.52 8.06
CA SER A 176 1.55 11.52 7.69
C SER A 176 0.84 10.19 7.42
N LEU A 177 1.24 9.52 6.36
CA LEU A 177 0.70 8.24 5.94
C LEU A 177 1.83 7.24 5.84
N GLN A 178 1.59 6.06 6.37
CA GLN A 178 2.48 4.90 6.29
C GLN A 178 1.64 3.69 5.91
N ARG A 179 2.25 2.69 5.26
CA ARG A 179 1.54 1.43 5.04
C ARG A 179 1.33 0.71 6.36
N SER A 180 0.15 0.13 6.52
CA SER A 180 -0.13 -0.71 7.68
C SER A 180 0.82 -1.91 7.71
N LEU A 181 1.17 -2.34 8.91
CA LEU A 181 2.04 -3.49 9.12
C LEU A 181 1.48 -4.75 8.43
N SER A 182 0.15 -4.89 8.40
CA SER A 182 -0.58 -5.95 7.72
C SER A 182 -0.32 -5.96 6.21
N THR A 183 -0.39 -4.79 5.59
CA THR A 183 -0.13 -4.63 4.15
C THR A 183 1.33 -4.91 3.81
N ALA A 184 2.27 -4.42 4.64
CA ALA A 184 3.69 -4.71 4.48
C ALA A 184 4.00 -6.21 4.65
N ALA A 185 3.35 -6.88 5.60
CA ALA A 185 3.49 -8.33 5.80
C ALA A 185 2.99 -9.11 4.57
N PHE A 186 1.81 -8.78 4.06
CA PHE A 186 1.25 -9.41 2.87
C PHE A 186 2.17 -9.25 1.65
N ALA A 187 2.74 -8.06 1.47
CA ALA A 187 3.77 -7.80 0.46
C ALA A 187 4.99 -8.73 0.59
N ILE A 188 5.53 -8.88 1.79
CA ILE A 188 6.68 -9.75 2.06
C ILE A 188 6.37 -11.21 1.72
N VAL A 189 5.14 -11.68 2.00
CA VAL A 189 4.71 -13.04 1.64
C VAL A 189 4.72 -13.25 0.13
N ILE A 190 4.18 -12.31 -0.65
CA ILE A 190 4.19 -12.40 -2.13
C ILE A 190 5.64 -12.45 -2.66
N LEU A 191 6.53 -11.60 -2.12
CA LEU A 191 7.94 -11.61 -2.48
C LEU A 191 8.62 -12.94 -2.13
N GLY A 192 8.28 -13.51 -0.97
CA GLY A 192 8.74 -14.84 -0.58
C GLY A 192 8.28 -15.93 -1.54
N VAL A 193 7.04 -15.87 -2.03
CA VAL A 193 6.51 -16.80 -3.04
C VAL A 193 7.28 -16.67 -4.36
N LEU A 194 7.54 -15.45 -4.82
CA LEU A 194 8.33 -15.20 -6.04
C LEU A 194 9.74 -15.80 -5.94
N ILE A 195 10.43 -15.56 -4.84
CA ILE A 195 11.76 -16.11 -4.58
C ILE A 195 11.71 -17.64 -4.51
N THR A 196 10.72 -18.18 -3.82
CA THR A 196 10.53 -19.64 -3.69
C THR A 196 10.36 -20.30 -5.05
N ILE A 197 9.53 -19.75 -5.92
CA ILE A 197 9.32 -20.25 -7.28
C ILE A 197 10.63 -20.23 -8.06
N ALA A 198 11.40 -19.14 -7.99
CA ALA A 198 12.69 -19.00 -8.65
C ALA A 198 13.72 -20.06 -8.17
N VAL A 199 13.79 -20.27 -6.86
CA VAL A 199 14.69 -21.28 -6.26
C VAL A 199 14.27 -22.68 -6.65
N LEU A 200 12.97 -23.01 -6.61
CA LEU A 200 12.47 -24.32 -7.03
C LEU A 200 12.78 -24.60 -8.50
N ALA A 201 12.55 -23.63 -9.38
CA ALA A 201 12.93 -23.68 -10.78
C ALA A 201 14.43 -23.98 -10.96
N LEU A 202 15.29 -23.25 -10.26
CA LEU A 202 16.74 -23.46 -10.33
C LEU A 202 17.16 -24.85 -9.82
N VAL A 203 16.57 -25.30 -8.71
CA VAL A 203 16.84 -26.65 -8.16
C VAL A 203 16.42 -27.73 -9.15
N VAL A 204 15.26 -27.61 -9.78
CA VAL A 204 14.80 -28.57 -10.80
C VAL A 204 15.74 -28.57 -12.01
N ALA A 205 16.17 -27.39 -12.48
CA ALA A 205 17.12 -27.27 -13.59
C ALA A 205 18.47 -27.93 -13.25
N ILE A 206 19.04 -27.65 -12.07
CA ILE A 206 20.31 -28.24 -11.61
C ILE A 206 20.20 -29.76 -11.46
N GLN A 207 19.09 -30.27 -10.92
CA GLN A 207 18.91 -31.71 -10.74
C GLN A 207 18.74 -32.44 -12.08
N THR A 208 18.12 -31.80 -13.07
CA THR A 208 18.05 -32.32 -14.43
C THR A 208 19.44 -32.30 -15.09
N ALA A 209 20.22 -31.23 -14.89
CA ALA A 209 21.58 -31.12 -15.41
C ALA A 209 22.57 -32.14 -14.81
N ARG A 210 22.26 -32.72 -13.65
CA ARG A 210 23.05 -33.75 -12.97
C ARG A 210 22.61 -35.18 -13.32
N ASP A 211 21.83 -35.37 -14.38
CA ASP A 211 21.31 -36.65 -14.88
C ASP A 211 20.56 -37.49 -13.83
N ARG A 212 20.01 -36.84 -12.80
CA ARG A 212 19.25 -37.54 -11.75
C ARG A 212 17.80 -37.79 -12.11
N ARG A 213 17.28 -37.16 -13.16
CA ARG A 213 15.91 -37.35 -13.67
C ARG A 213 15.90 -37.27 -15.19
N LYS A 214 15.07 -38.11 -15.82
CA LYS A 214 14.86 -38.12 -17.27
C LYS A 214 14.23 -36.79 -17.72
N PHE A 215 14.75 -36.24 -18.81
CA PHE A 215 14.20 -35.06 -19.47
C PHE A 215 12.73 -35.31 -19.87
N GLN A 216 11.87 -34.33 -19.60
CA GLN A 216 10.46 -34.35 -19.98
C GLN A 216 10.15 -33.07 -20.77
N PRO A 217 9.77 -33.15 -22.07
CA PRO A 217 9.38 -31.98 -22.86
C PRO A 217 8.33 -31.05 -22.20
N PRO A 218 7.35 -31.55 -21.43
CA PRO A 218 6.39 -30.69 -20.72
C PRO A 218 6.98 -29.66 -19.75
N MET A 219 8.20 -29.89 -19.24
CA MET A 219 8.81 -28.99 -18.25
C MET A 219 9.21 -27.64 -18.85
N THR A 220 9.50 -27.58 -20.15
CA THR A 220 9.80 -26.30 -20.84
C THR A 220 8.57 -25.39 -20.80
N THR A 221 7.38 -25.94 -21.04
CA THR A 221 6.12 -25.18 -20.95
C THR A 221 5.87 -24.68 -19.52
N TRP A 222 6.25 -25.46 -18.50
CA TRP A 222 6.11 -25.07 -17.11
C TRP A 222 7.00 -23.88 -16.73
N TYR A 223 8.28 -23.86 -17.14
CA TYR A 223 9.16 -22.71 -16.93
C TYR A 223 8.66 -21.46 -17.66
N ALA A 224 8.12 -21.62 -18.88
CA ALA A 224 7.52 -20.51 -19.63
C ALA A 224 6.31 -19.94 -18.89
N ALA A 225 5.42 -20.81 -18.39
CA ALA A 225 4.29 -20.39 -17.58
C ALA A 225 4.71 -19.63 -16.31
N MET A 226 5.77 -20.08 -15.63
CA MET A 226 6.31 -19.37 -14.46
C MET A 226 6.84 -17.98 -14.81
N LEU A 227 7.59 -17.83 -15.91
CA LEU A 227 8.07 -16.52 -16.37
C LEU A 227 6.91 -15.55 -16.63
N PHE A 228 5.82 -16.03 -17.27
CA PHE A 228 4.63 -15.21 -17.49
C PHE A 228 3.83 -14.92 -16.22
N ALA A 229 3.84 -15.83 -15.23
CA ALA A 229 3.13 -15.66 -13.97
C ALA A 229 3.78 -14.62 -13.02
N VAL A 230 5.07 -14.32 -13.18
CA VAL A 230 5.77 -13.33 -12.35
C VAL A 230 5.16 -11.93 -12.50
N VAL A 231 4.77 -11.53 -13.72
CA VAL A 231 4.26 -10.18 -13.99
C VAL A 231 2.92 -9.92 -13.29
N PRO A 232 1.89 -10.77 -13.44
CA PRO A 232 0.64 -10.63 -12.67
C PRO A 232 0.87 -10.63 -11.16
N LEU A 233 1.78 -11.49 -10.66
CA LEU A 233 2.03 -11.60 -9.22
C LEU A 233 2.75 -10.34 -8.67
N ARG A 234 3.66 -9.74 -9.44
CA ARG A 234 4.27 -8.44 -9.13
C ARG A 234 3.24 -7.32 -9.15
N ASN A 235 2.28 -7.36 -10.07
CA ASN A 235 1.21 -6.35 -10.14
C ASN A 235 0.14 -6.51 -9.05
N ALA A 236 0.06 -7.68 -8.42
CA ALA A 236 -0.77 -7.93 -7.24
C ALA A 236 -0.15 -7.39 -5.93
N LEU A 237 1.06 -6.81 -5.98
CA LEU A 237 1.66 -6.17 -4.81
C LEU A 237 0.78 -4.99 -4.34
N PRO A 238 0.59 -4.81 -3.02
CA PRO A 238 -0.26 -3.76 -2.50
C PRO A 238 0.08 -2.36 -3.01
N GLY A 239 -0.91 -1.72 -3.62
CA GLY A 239 -0.75 -0.39 -4.19
C GLY A 239 0.16 -0.33 -5.42
N SER A 240 0.49 -1.48 -6.02
CA SER A 240 1.17 -1.63 -7.31
C SER A 240 2.30 -0.60 -7.50
N PRO A 241 3.45 -0.76 -6.82
CA PRO A 241 4.54 0.21 -6.91
C PRO A 241 4.91 0.45 -8.38
N PRO A 242 5.30 1.68 -8.75
CA PRO A 242 5.68 2.00 -10.12
C PRO A 242 6.82 1.09 -10.59
N PHE A 243 6.82 0.78 -11.88
CA PHE A 243 7.92 0.01 -12.47
C PHE A 243 9.25 0.75 -12.28
N GLY A 244 10.28 0.02 -11.83
CA GLY A 244 11.56 0.61 -11.46
C GLY A 244 11.70 0.93 -9.97
N SER A 245 10.73 0.51 -9.15
CA SER A 245 10.86 0.53 -7.69
C SER A 245 12.06 -0.31 -7.22
N TRP A 246 12.59 -0.03 -6.03
CA TRP A 246 13.75 -0.73 -5.47
C TRP A 246 13.57 -2.26 -5.44
N ILE A 247 12.34 -2.75 -5.22
CA ILE A 247 12.02 -4.20 -5.23
C ILE A 247 12.06 -4.82 -6.61
N ASP A 248 11.67 -4.07 -7.64
CA ASP A 248 11.78 -4.59 -9.00
C ASP A 248 13.24 -4.86 -9.33
N ILE A 249 14.14 -3.95 -8.92
CA ILE A 249 15.58 -4.04 -9.17
C ILE A 249 16.23 -5.14 -8.30
N THR A 250 15.86 -5.21 -7.01
CA THR A 250 16.54 -6.11 -6.05
C THR A 250 15.98 -7.52 -6.00
N ILE A 251 14.71 -7.73 -6.34
CA ILE A 251 14.05 -9.04 -6.22
C ILE A 251 13.49 -9.49 -7.57
N VAL A 252 12.59 -8.72 -8.18
CA VAL A 252 11.83 -9.20 -9.35
C VAL A 252 12.74 -9.47 -10.54
N LEU A 253 13.70 -8.58 -10.81
CA LEU A 253 14.71 -8.77 -11.86
C LEU A 253 15.50 -10.06 -11.65
N TRP A 254 15.92 -10.33 -10.42
CA TRP A 254 16.69 -11.54 -10.09
C TRP A 254 15.85 -12.80 -10.15
N VAL A 255 14.56 -12.74 -9.79
CA VAL A 255 13.61 -13.83 -9.97
C VAL A 255 13.46 -14.16 -11.47
N LEU A 256 13.27 -13.16 -12.32
CA LEU A 256 13.17 -13.33 -13.77
C LEU A 256 14.47 -13.87 -14.36
N ALA A 257 15.63 -13.32 -13.94
CA ALA A 257 16.94 -13.79 -14.37
C ALA A 257 17.18 -15.25 -13.98
N ALA A 258 16.86 -15.62 -12.73
CA ALA A 258 16.99 -17.00 -12.26
C ALA A 258 16.10 -17.96 -13.04
N LEU A 259 14.84 -17.58 -13.34
CA LEU A 259 13.95 -18.38 -14.17
C LEU A 259 14.47 -18.51 -15.61
N ALA A 260 14.97 -17.43 -16.21
CA ALA A 260 15.55 -17.45 -17.55
C ALA A 260 16.81 -18.33 -17.63
N VAL A 261 17.70 -18.22 -16.64
CA VAL A 261 18.89 -19.08 -16.53
C VAL A 261 18.48 -20.54 -16.34
N SER A 262 17.48 -20.81 -15.49
CA SER A 262 16.95 -22.17 -15.27
C SER A 262 16.41 -22.77 -16.55
N MET A 263 15.66 -21.99 -17.33
CA MET A 263 15.17 -22.39 -18.65
C MET A 263 16.32 -22.67 -19.61
N ALA A 264 17.31 -21.78 -19.71
CA ALA A 264 18.45 -21.94 -20.60
C ALA A 264 19.28 -23.18 -20.25
N LEU A 265 19.51 -23.43 -18.95
CA LEU A 265 20.16 -24.65 -18.46
C LEU A 265 19.37 -25.90 -18.87
N TYR A 266 18.06 -25.89 -18.71
CA TYR A 266 17.19 -27.00 -19.07
C TYR A 266 17.24 -27.30 -20.58
N ILE A 267 17.19 -26.27 -21.43
CA ILE A 267 17.29 -26.39 -22.90
C ILE A 267 18.69 -26.86 -23.32
N ASN A 268 19.75 -26.36 -22.69
CA ASN A 268 21.12 -26.79 -23.01
C ASN A 268 21.33 -28.28 -22.65
N CYS A 269 20.77 -28.72 -21.52
CA CYS A 269 20.79 -30.15 -21.16
C CYS A 269 20.03 -30.99 -22.20
N TRP A 270 18.91 -30.51 -22.72
CA TRP A 270 18.19 -31.16 -23.81
C TRP A 270 19.04 -31.29 -25.07
N TRP A 271 19.69 -30.22 -25.52
CA TRP A 271 20.57 -30.26 -26.68
C TRP A 271 21.72 -31.27 -26.49
N ARG A 272 22.32 -31.30 -25.30
CA ARG A 272 23.37 -32.25 -24.97
C ARG A 272 22.90 -33.70 -25.01
N HIS A 273 21.69 -33.98 -24.53
CA HIS A 273 21.10 -35.33 -24.53
C HIS A 273 20.59 -35.78 -25.91
N LEU A 274 20.26 -34.85 -26.82
CA LEU A 274 19.83 -35.16 -28.19
C LEU A 274 20.97 -35.15 -29.20
N ARG A 275 22.24 -34.98 -28.79
CA ARG A 275 23.35 -35.21 -29.71
C ARG A 275 23.29 -36.69 -30.13
N PRO A 276 23.10 -37.01 -31.42
CA PRO A 276 23.19 -38.38 -31.87
C PRO A 276 24.58 -38.90 -31.54
N ASP A 277 24.68 -40.09 -30.95
CA ASP A 277 25.95 -40.80 -30.85
C ASP A 277 26.41 -41.10 -32.27
N ASN A 278 27.23 -40.21 -32.82
CA ASN A 278 27.94 -40.48 -34.06
C ASN A 278 28.99 -41.55 -33.74
N ALA A 279 28.66 -42.78 -34.14
CA ALA A 279 29.53 -43.94 -34.30
C ALA A 279 29.97 -44.71 -33.04
N SER A 280 29.36 -45.89 -32.86
CA SER A 280 30.14 -47.10 -32.55
C SER A 280 29.49 -48.36 -33.14
N GLY A 281 29.96 -48.72 -34.34
CA GLY A 281 30.26 -50.10 -34.74
C GLY A 281 29.11 -51.04 -35.11
N SER A 282 28.87 -51.21 -36.41
CA SER A 282 29.35 -52.35 -37.22
C SER A 282 28.86 -52.22 -38.65
#